data_AF-A0A2P4P2V0-F1
#
_entry.id   AF-A0A2P4P2V0-F1
#
_cell.length_a   1.000
_cell.length_b   1.000
_cell.length_c   1.000
_cell.angle_alpha   90.00
_cell.angle_beta   90.00
_cell.angle_gamma   90.00
#
_symmetry.space_group_name_H-M   'P 1'
#
loop_
_entity.id
_entity.type
_entity.pdbx_description
1 polymer ?
#
loop_
_entity_poly.entity_id
_entity_poly.type
_entity_poly.pdbx_seq_one_letter_code
_entity_poly.pdbx_strand_id
1 'polypeptide(L)'
;MSQQNNHIHYHIDGDVLFVVEDTKFLVHKNIIGLASKMFYDMFTCATPNYSTQNDSENTPVVVLEGESKKTFENLLSYIYPNTFILIDWDNIEEFLRFSEKYIVDSVLLSAKTFLEREFRKNPLYSLILADRYHFKSLYKESSKLVLDKFPEYKRKDIFSQLSLYSHTVLTKKYNAYTDSLAKLANVDFTSGYLHCDDCNKQSDHDLKINQEFIERSKQVQILPLPLPPTPPSATRKILFNSIGYRTCDNQFMTFQLPRKFKKHFGVFEPLECKKHKKDPTFYLYVELGE
;
A
#
# COMPACT_ATOMS: atom_id res chain seq x y z
N MET A 1 -10.71 -12.61 -38.84
CA MET A 1 -11.88 -12.19 -38.04
C MET A 1 -12.30 -10.80 -38.51
N SER A 2 -13.60 -10.52 -38.63
CA SER A 2 -14.09 -9.22 -39.09
C SER A 2 -13.91 -8.19 -37.97
N GLN A 3 -13.20 -7.10 -38.25
CA GLN A 3 -13.04 -6.00 -37.29
C GLN A 3 -14.34 -5.20 -37.15
N GLN A 4 -14.71 -4.82 -35.94
CA GLN A 4 -15.94 -4.09 -35.63
C GLN A 4 -15.66 -2.71 -35.05
N ASN A 5 -16.50 -1.73 -35.35
CA ASN A 5 -16.40 -0.39 -34.78
C ASN A 5 -16.91 -0.40 -33.33
N ASN A 6 -16.19 0.28 -32.44
CA ASN A 6 -16.63 0.45 -31.07
C ASN A 6 -17.92 1.29 -31.00
N HIS A 7 -18.85 0.93 -30.11
CA HIS A 7 -20.14 1.63 -30.02
C HIS A 7 -20.07 2.95 -29.25
N ILE A 8 -19.05 3.13 -28.40
CA ILE A 8 -18.91 4.30 -27.53
C ILE A 8 -17.93 5.31 -28.15
N HIS A 9 -16.75 4.83 -28.54
CA HIS A 9 -15.61 5.64 -28.99
C HIS A 9 -15.34 5.42 -30.48
N TYR A 10 -16.34 5.73 -31.30
CA TYR A 10 -16.21 5.82 -32.75
C TYR A 10 -16.80 7.14 -33.22
N HIS A 11 -15.96 8.18 -33.21
CA HIS A 11 -16.33 9.56 -33.51
C HIS A 11 -16.13 9.82 -35.00
N ILE A 12 -17.19 10.22 -35.70
CA ILE A 12 -17.17 10.44 -37.16
C ILE A 12 -16.15 11.54 -37.53
N ASP A 13 -15.93 12.49 -36.64
CA ASP A 13 -14.97 13.59 -36.73
C ASP A 13 -13.56 13.24 -36.19
N GLY A 14 -13.32 11.99 -35.80
CA GLY A 14 -12.01 11.54 -35.33
C GLY A 14 -10.94 11.55 -36.41
N ASP A 15 -9.70 11.85 -36.01
CA ASP A 15 -8.54 12.04 -36.88
C ASP A 15 -7.40 11.03 -36.61
N VAL A 16 -7.67 9.99 -35.81
CA VAL A 16 -6.83 8.80 -35.63
C VAL A 16 -7.68 7.56 -35.36
N LEU A 17 -7.31 6.44 -35.98
CA LEU A 17 -7.96 5.15 -35.82
C LEU A 17 -7.08 4.21 -34.99
N PHE A 18 -7.53 3.81 -33.81
CA PHE A 18 -6.88 2.75 -33.04
C PHE A 18 -7.52 1.40 -33.35
N VAL A 19 -6.69 0.39 -33.54
CA VAL A 19 -7.11 -1.01 -33.69
C VAL A 19 -6.59 -1.79 -32.50
N VAL A 20 -7.51 -2.34 -31.71
CA VAL A 20 -7.21 -3.15 -30.52
C VAL A 20 -7.99 -4.45 -30.63
N GLU A 21 -7.28 -5.57 -30.65
CA GLU A 21 -7.86 -6.89 -30.96
C GLU A 21 -8.66 -6.86 -32.29
N ASP A 22 -9.96 -7.14 -32.23
CA ASP A 22 -10.91 -7.12 -33.33
C ASP A 22 -11.75 -5.82 -33.38
N THR A 23 -11.37 -4.78 -32.62
CA THR A 23 -12.19 -3.56 -32.46
C THR A 23 -11.46 -2.30 -32.93
N LYS A 24 -12.21 -1.44 -33.63
CA LYS A 24 -11.77 -0.15 -34.15
C LYS A 24 -12.32 0.99 -33.30
N PHE A 25 -11.44 1.92 -32.92
CA PHE A 25 -11.75 3.11 -32.15
C PHE A 25 -11.34 4.34 -32.97
N LEU A 26 -12.30 5.13 -33.43
CA LEU A 26 -12.03 6.36 -34.18
C LEU A 26 -12.13 7.54 -33.20
N VAL A 27 -10.99 8.19 -32.92
CA VAL A 27 -10.84 9.16 -31.83
C VAL A 27 -10.01 10.37 -32.28
N HIS A 28 -9.87 11.35 -31.38
CA HIS A 28 -9.16 12.60 -31.63
C HIS A 28 -7.73 12.59 -31.08
N LYS A 29 -6.74 12.87 -31.93
CA LYS A 29 -5.31 13.00 -31.58
C LYS A 29 -5.08 14.01 -30.47
N ASN A 30 -5.77 15.14 -30.53
CA ASN A 30 -5.63 16.20 -29.53
C ASN A 30 -6.05 15.73 -28.13
N ILE A 31 -7.18 15.02 -28.01
CA ILE A 31 -7.67 14.55 -26.71
C ILE A 31 -6.73 13.49 -26.14
N ILE A 32 -6.39 12.48 -26.94
CA ILE A 32 -5.54 11.39 -26.46
C ILE A 32 -4.09 11.84 -26.25
N GLY A 33 -3.58 12.76 -27.07
CA GLY A 33 -2.25 13.35 -26.90
C GLY A 33 -2.16 14.28 -25.68
N LEU A 34 -3.22 15.04 -25.36
CA LEU A 34 -3.25 15.81 -24.11
C LEU A 34 -3.23 14.91 -22.87
N ALA A 35 -3.83 13.71 -22.95
CA ALA A 35 -3.85 12.76 -21.85
C ALA A 35 -2.57 11.91 -21.76
N SER A 36 -1.96 11.56 -22.90
CA SER A 36 -0.83 10.65 -23.03
C SER A 36 0.37 11.32 -23.69
N LYS A 37 1.46 11.46 -22.94
CA LYS A 37 2.71 11.99 -23.50
C LYS A 37 3.24 11.12 -24.64
N MET A 38 3.13 9.79 -24.50
CA MET A 38 3.59 8.85 -25.51
C MET A 38 2.86 9.05 -26.84
N PHE A 39 1.52 9.17 -26.81
CA PHE A 39 0.74 9.40 -28.03
C PHE A 39 0.96 10.81 -28.58
N TYR A 40 1.10 11.82 -27.73
CA TYR A 40 1.49 13.17 -28.17
C TYR A 40 2.80 13.13 -28.97
N ASP A 41 3.86 12.59 -28.37
CA ASP A 41 5.17 12.47 -29.02
C ASP A 41 5.07 11.68 -30.32
N MET A 42 4.32 10.56 -30.32
CA MET A 42 4.09 9.75 -31.52
C MET A 42 3.45 10.57 -32.65
N PHE A 43 2.44 11.39 -32.37
CA PHE A 43 1.79 12.21 -33.40
C PHE A 43 2.63 13.41 -33.85
N THR A 44 3.44 13.98 -32.96
CA THR A 44 4.26 15.17 -33.27
C THR A 44 5.60 14.82 -33.91
N CYS A 45 6.19 13.68 -33.58
CA CYS A 45 7.54 13.29 -34.00
C CYS A 45 7.56 12.25 -35.12
N ALA A 46 6.47 11.49 -35.34
CA ALA A 46 6.42 10.56 -36.45
C ALA A 46 6.36 11.33 -37.79
N THR A 47 7.41 11.21 -38.59
CA THR A 47 7.35 11.55 -40.02
C THR A 47 6.49 10.52 -40.76
N PRO A 48 5.74 10.92 -41.79
CA PRO A 48 4.73 10.08 -42.42
C PRO A 48 5.37 9.00 -43.29
N ASN A 49 5.77 7.87 -42.69
CA ASN A 49 5.84 6.59 -43.38
C ASN A 49 4.52 5.82 -43.18
N TYR A 50 3.39 6.53 -43.25
CA TYR A 50 2.09 5.89 -43.34
C TYR A 50 2.03 5.20 -44.70
N SER A 51 1.94 3.88 -44.69
CA SER A 51 1.81 3.06 -45.89
C SER A 51 0.69 3.60 -46.78
N THR A 52 1.09 4.31 -47.83
CA THR A 52 0.23 4.72 -48.93
C THR A 52 -0.27 3.48 -49.64
N GLN A 53 -1.55 3.13 -49.44
CA GLN A 53 -2.36 2.57 -50.52
C GLN A 53 -3.79 3.11 -50.44
N ASN A 54 -4.04 4.04 -51.36
CA ASN A 54 -5.29 4.40 -52.04
C ASN A 54 -6.51 4.89 -51.24
N ASP A 55 -6.95 6.08 -51.66
CA ASP A 55 -8.31 6.60 -51.72
C ASP A 55 -9.00 7.07 -50.41
N SER A 56 -9.14 8.40 -50.33
CA SER A 56 -10.20 9.15 -49.60
C SER A 56 -10.33 9.08 -48.07
N GLU A 57 -9.63 8.22 -47.34
CA GLU A 57 -9.64 8.19 -45.86
C GLU A 57 -8.22 8.29 -45.29
N ASN A 58 -7.67 9.51 -45.19
CA ASN A 58 -6.29 9.77 -44.75
C ASN A 58 -6.08 9.69 -43.21
N THR A 59 -6.87 8.86 -42.52
CA THR A 59 -6.84 8.75 -41.06
C THR A 59 -5.74 7.78 -40.63
N PRO A 60 -4.71 8.23 -39.89
CA PRO A 60 -3.62 7.34 -39.46
C PRO A 60 -4.13 6.24 -38.55
N VAL A 61 -3.60 5.03 -38.74
CA VAL A 61 -3.98 3.83 -37.99
C VAL A 61 -2.90 3.47 -36.99
N VAL A 62 -3.28 3.25 -35.73
CA VAL A 62 -2.40 2.83 -34.64
C VAL A 62 -2.88 1.47 -34.12
N VAL A 63 -2.04 0.45 -34.20
CA VAL A 63 -2.39 -0.89 -33.70
C VAL A 63 -1.80 -1.07 -32.30
N LEU A 64 -2.64 -1.42 -31.32
CA LEU A 64 -2.21 -1.71 -29.95
C LEU A 64 -2.18 -3.22 -29.72
N GLU A 65 -1.02 -3.81 -29.97
CA GLU A 65 -0.81 -5.25 -29.76
C GLU A 65 -0.71 -5.61 -28.27
N GLY A 66 -1.34 -6.71 -27.89
CA GLY A 66 -1.35 -7.24 -26.53
C GLY A 66 -2.24 -6.49 -25.54
N GLU A 67 -3.07 -5.56 -26.03
CA GLU A 67 -4.06 -4.83 -25.22
C GLU A 67 -5.47 -5.38 -25.41
N SER A 68 -6.28 -5.34 -24.35
CA SER A 68 -7.70 -5.69 -24.45
C SER A 68 -8.51 -4.49 -24.92
N LYS A 69 -9.48 -4.73 -25.83
CA LYS A 69 -10.43 -3.69 -26.26
C LYS A 69 -11.19 -3.06 -25.10
N LYS A 70 -11.50 -3.83 -24.05
CA LYS A 70 -12.22 -3.35 -22.86
C LYS A 70 -11.36 -2.38 -22.05
N THR A 71 -10.08 -2.71 -21.84
CA THR A 71 -9.16 -1.82 -21.11
C THR A 71 -8.97 -0.50 -21.86
N PHE A 72 -8.83 -0.56 -23.19
CA PHE A 72 -8.69 0.65 -23.99
C PHE A 72 -9.98 1.49 -24.01
N GLU A 73 -11.16 0.86 -24.14
CA GLU A 73 -12.45 1.55 -24.02
C GLU A 73 -12.62 2.23 -22.65
N ASN A 74 -12.21 1.57 -21.56
CA ASN A 74 -12.22 2.14 -20.22
C ASN A 74 -11.30 3.37 -20.11
N LEU A 75 -10.09 3.30 -20.67
CA LEU A 75 -9.18 4.44 -20.71
C LEU A 75 -9.79 5.61 -21.49
N LEU A 76 -10.32 5.35 -22.67
CA LEU A 76 -10.99 6.38 -23.48
C LEU A 76 -12.16 6.98 -22.71
N SER A 77 -12.96 6.14 -22.04
CA SER A 77 -14.09 6.57 -21.22
C SER A 77 -13.69 7.44 -20.02
N TYR A 78 -12.43 7.32 -19.58
CA TYR A 78 -11.86 8.12 -18.50
C TYR A 78 -11.36 9.49 -19.00
N ILE A 79 -10.74 9.54 -20.18
CA ILE A 79 -10.14 10.78 -20.71
C ILE A 79 -11.14 11.64 -21.49
N TYR A 80 -12.19 11.03 -22.06
CA TYR A 80 -13.21 11.75 -22.81
C TYR A 80 -14.25 12.40 -21.89
N PRO A 81 -14.62 13.67 -22.13
CA PRO A 81 -15.49 14.43 -21.22
C PRO A 81 -16.98 14.01 -21.29
N ASN A 82 -17.41 13.35 -22.36
CA ASN A 82 -18.79 12.89 -22.56
C ASN A 82 -19.05 11.48 -22.01
N THR A 83 -18.04 10.84 -21.46
CA THR A 83 -18.09 9.51 -20.86
C THR A 83 -17.66 9.57 -19.41
N PHE A 84 -18.01 8.53 -18.64
CA PHE A 84 -17.66 8.47 -17.23
C PHE A 84 -17.37 7.03 -16.82
N ILE A 85 -16.20 6.83 -16.23
CA ILE A 85 -15.82 5.59 -15.58
C ILE A 85 -15.06 5.91 -14.29
N LEU A 86 -15.38 5.17 -13.23
CA LEU A 86 -14.69 5.28 -11.94
C LEU A 86 -13.57 4.25 -11.87
N ILE A 87 -12.45 4.67 -11.28
CA ILE A 87 -11.39 3.73 -10.91
C ILE A 87 -11.82 3.01 -9.61
N ASP A 88 -11.82 1.68 -9.66
CA ASP A 88 -12.22 0.79 -8.58
C ASP A 88 -11.31 -0.45 -8.52
N TRP A 89 -11.62 -1.41 -7.63
CA TRP A 89 -10.80 -2.62 -7.47
C TRP A 89 -10.82 -3.57 -8.66
N ASP A 90 -11.81 -3.47 -9.54
CA ASP A 90 -11.97 -4.38 -10.68
C ASP A 90 -11.14 -3.90 -11.90
N ASN A 91 -10.85 -2.60 -11.97
CA ASN A 91 -10.14 -2.01 -13.10
C ASN A 91 -8.79 -1.34 -12.74
N ILE A 92 -8.46 -1.19 -11.45
CA ILE A 92 -7.27 -0.47 -10.98
C ILE A 92 -5.96 -0.97 -11.59
N GLU A 93 -5.75 -2.29 -11.66
CA GLU A 93 -4.50 -2.87 -12.16
C GLU A 93 -4.31 -2.59 -13.65
N GLU A 94 -5.39 -2.68 -14.43
CA GLU A 94 -5.37 -2.33 -15.85
C GLU A 94 -5.14 -0.84 -16.06
N PHE A 95 -5.79 0.03 -15.28
CA PHE A 95 -5.53 1.47 -15.34
C PHE A 95 -4.08 1.82 -15.00
N LEU A 96 -3.50 1.21 -13.95
CA LEU A 96 -2.10 1.42 -13.60
C LEU A 96 -1.16 0.95 -14.71
N ARG A 97 -1.34 -0.28 -15.21
CA ARG A 97 -0.51 -0.86 -16.30
C ARG A 97 -0.58 -0.01 -17.56
N PHE A 98 -1.78 0.43 -17.95
CA PHE A 98 -1.97 1.26 -19.13
C PHE A 98 -1.37 2.66 -18.94
N SER A 99 -1.57 3.26 -17.78
CA SER A 99 -1.05 4.60 -17.48
C SER A 99 0.47 4.66 -17.47
N GLU A 100 1.15 3.61 -17.00
CA GLU A 100 2.61 3.53 -17.04
C GLU A 100 3.12 3.26 -18.46
N LYS A 101 2.54 2.28 -19.17
CA LYS A 101 2.95 1.91 -20.53
C LYS A 101 2.79 3.05 -21.54
N TYR A 102 1.69 3.80 -21.43
CA TYR A 102 1.34 4.87 -22.37
C TYR A 102 1.49 6.27 -21.78
N ILE A 103 2.13 6.40 -20.60
CA ILE A 103 2.46 7.68 -19.95
C ILE A 103 1.21 8.59 -19.84
N VAL A 104 0.18 8.06 -19.18
CA VAL A 104 -1.09 8.77 -18.91
C VAL A 104 -1.11 9.21 -17.44
N ASP A 105 -0.37 10.28 -17.13
CA ASP A 105 -0.10 10.70 -15.75
C ASP A 105 -1.36 11.01 -14.94
N SER A 106 -2.40 11.56 -15.59
CA SER A 106 -3.68 11.86 -14.94
C SER A 106 -4.38 10.60 -14.41
N VAL A 107 -4.30 9.51 -15.17
CA VAL A 107 -4.83 8.19 -14.79
C VAL A 107 -3.97 7.58 -13.68
N LEU A 108 -2.64 7.61 -13.83
CA LEU A 108 -1.72 7.09 -12.82
C LEU A 108 -1.94 7.77 -11.45
N LEU A 109 -2.06 9.10 -11.45
CA LEU A 109 -2.32 9.88 -10.23
C LEU A 109 -3.68 9.54 -9.61
N SER A 110 -4.71 9.36 -10.44
CA SER A 110 -6.07 9.07 -9.97
C SER A 110 -6.19 7.65 -9.43
N ALA A 111 -5.52 6.68 -10.06
CA ALA A 111 -5.35 5.32 -9.60
C ALA A 111 -4.60 5.28 -8.25
N LYS A 112 -3.49 6.00 -8.14
CA LYS A 112 -2.75 6.15 -6.87
C LYS A 112 -3.63 6.76 -5.77
N THR A 113 -4.38 7.82 -6.08
CA THR A 113 -5.29 8.49 -5.13
C THR A 113 -6.39 7.55 -4.65
N PHE A 114 -6.97 6.74 -5.54
CA PHE A 114 -7.92 5.70 -5.18
C PHE A 114 -7.31 4.71 -4.18
N LEU A 115 -6.10 4.21 -4.46
CA LEU A 115 -5.40 3.27 -3.57
C LEU A 115 -5.10 3.89 -2.20
N GLU A 116 -4.59 5.11 -2.14
CA GLU A 116 -4.31 5.81 -0.88
C GLU A 116 -5.57 6.04 -0.03
N ARG A 117 -6.73 6.19 -0.67
CA ARG A 117 -8.02 6.29 0.02
C ARG A 117 -8.50 4.93 0.54
N GLU A 118 -8.41 3.91 -0.29
CA GLU A 118 -9.11 2.62 -0.12
C GLU A 118 -8.23 1.47 0.40
N PHE A 119 -6.91 1.65 0.56
CA PHE A 119 -5.97 0.55 0.86
C PHE A 119 -6.39 -0.33 2.06
N ARG A 120 -7.09 0.26 3.04
CA ARG A 120 -7.61 -0.43 4.22
C ARG A 120 -8.59 -1.56 3.89
N LYS A 121 -9.31 -1.48 2.76
CA LYS A 121 -10.23 -2.52 2.30
C LYS A 121 -9.48 -3.75 1.78
N ASN A 122 -8.41 -3.53 1.02
CA ASN A 122 -7.58 -4.58 0.42
C ASN A 122 -6.07 -4.32 0.66
N PRO A 123 -5.56 -4.50 1.89
CA PRO A 123 -4.19 -4.07 2.22
C PRO A 123 -3.10 -4.87 1.50
N LEU A 124 -3.26 -6.19 1.35
CA LEU A 124 -2.28 -7.01 0.66
C LEU A 124 -2.19 -6.67 -0.83
N TYR A 125 -3.34 -6.49 -1.49
CA TYR A 125 -3.36 -6.12 -2.90
C TYR A 125 -2.81 -4.71 -3.13
N SER A 126 -3.13 -3.78 -2.21
CA SER A 126 -2.56 -2.43 -2.22
C SER A 126 -1.04 -2.45 -2.04
N LEU A 127 -0.51 -3.33 -1.18
CA LEU A 127 0.92 -3.51 -0.99
C LEU A 127 1.59 -4.06 -2.27
N ILE A 128 0.97 -5.03 -2.94
CA ILE A 128 1.46 -5.60 -4.21
C ILE A 128 1.54 -4.52 -5.29
N LEU A 129 0.48 -3.74 -5.47
CA LEU A 129 0.47 -2.64 -6.43
C LEU A 129 1.47 -1.54 -6.06
N ALA A 130 1.58 -1.19 -4.78
CA ALA A 130 2.55 -0.20 -4.31
C ALA A 130 4.01 -0.64 -4.50
N ASP A 131 4.28 -1.94 -4.38
CA ASP A 131 5.59 -2.54 -4.69
C ASP A 131 5.89 -2.41 -6.18
N ARG A 132 4.96 -2.84 -7.04
CA ARG A 132 5.12 -2.85 -8.50
C ARG A 132 5.31 -1.46 -9.11
N TYR A 133 4.52 -0.49 -8.66
CA TYR A 133 4.54 0.89 -9.19
C TYR A 133 5.35 1.86 -8.29
N HIS A 134 6.13 1.32 -7.35
CA HIS A 134 7.02 2.09 -6.47
C HIS A 134 6.35 3.22 -5.66
N PHE A 135 5.10 3.04 -5.22
CA PHE A 135 4.39 3.99 -4.37
C PHE A 135 4.83 3.89 -2.91
N LYS A 136 6.00 4.47 -2.58
CA LYS A 136 6.67 4.35 -1.27
C LYS A 136 5.76 4.60 -0.06
N SER A 137 4.97 5.69 -0.07
CA SER A 137 4.04 6.03 1.01
C SER A 137 2.96 4.96 1.20
N LEU A 138 2.30 4.57 0.10
CA LEU A 138 1.26 3.55 0.10
C LEU A 138 1.81 2.17 0.51
N TYR A 139 3.02 1.83 0.09
CA TYR A 139 3.70 0.59 0.47
C TYR A 139 3.88 0.53 1.99
N LYS A 140 4.42 1.60 2.58
CA LYS A 140 4.59 1.73 4.04
C LYS A 140 3.25 1.58 4.76
N GLU A 141 2.22 2.32 4.35
CA GLU A 141 0.89 2.30 5.00
C GLU A 141 0.17 0.95 4.85
N SER A 142 0.29 0.31 3.69
CA SER A 142 -0.31 -1.01 3.46
C SER A 142 0.42 -2.10 4.26
N SER A 143 1.75 -1.99 4.36
CA SER A 143 2.57 -2.94 5.13
C SER A 143 2.21 -2.96 6.61
N LYS A 144 1.78 -1.82 7.18
CA LYS A 144 1.30 -1.70 8.57
C LYS A 144 0.17 -2.69 8.86
N LEU A 145 -0.79 -2.77 7.94
CA LEU A 145 -1.96 -3.65 8.08
C LEU A 145 -1.65 -5.10 7.71
N VAL A 146 -0.75 -5.32 6.74
CA VAL A 146 -0.33 -6.66 6.33
C VAL A 146 0.48 -7.34 7.43
N LEU A 147 1.44 -6.65 8.05
CA LEU A 147 2.25 -7.18 9.15
C LEU A 147 1.41 -7.48 10.39
N ASP A 148 0.36 -6.68 10.64
CA ASP A 148 -0.52 -6.88 11.79
C ASP A 148 -1.29 -8.22 11.72
N LYS A 149 -1.62 -8.67 10.51
CA LYS A 149 -2.28 -9.95 10.23
C LYS A 149 -1.44 -10.86 9.35
N PHE A 150 -0.12 -10.83 9.52
CA PHE A 150 0.81 -11.48 8.60
C PHE A 150 0.53 -12.98 8.38
N PRO A 151 0.24 -13.81 9.41
CA PRO A 151 -0.05 -15.23 9.19
C PRO A 151 -1.32 -15.49 8.37
N GLU A 152 -2.29 -14.58 8.40
CA GLU A 152 -3.51 -14.67 7.57
C GLU A 152 -3.17 -14.34 6.12
N TYR A 153 -2.44 -13.25 5.87
CA TYR A 153 -2.06 -12.83 4.52
C TYR A 153 -1.07 -13.77 3.85
N LYS A 154 -0.10 -14.32 4.59
CA LYS A 154 0.89 -15.27 4.08
C LYS A 154 0.27 -16.55 3.52
N ARG A 155 -0.93 -16.92 3.98
CA ARG A 155 -1.68 -18.10 3.51
C ARG A 155 -2.53 -17.84 2.26
N LYS A 156 -2.68 -16.58 1.82
CA LYS A 156 -3.46 -16.26 0.62
C LYS A 156 -2.61 -16.45 -0.63
N ASP A 157 -3.21 -16.98 -1.70
CA ASP A 157 -2.50 -17.25 -2.97
C ASP A 157 -1.87 -15.97 -3.57
N ILE A 158 -2.58 -14.85 -3.48
CA ILE A 158 -2.11 -13.55 -3.98
C ILE A 158 -0.84 -13.06 -3.28
N PHE A 159 -0.48 -13.61 -2.11
CA PHE A 159 0.76 -13.28 -1.42
C PHE A 159 1.98 -13.59 -2.27
N SER A 160 1.90 -14.61 -3.15
CA SER A 160 2.97 -14.99 -4.09
C SER A 160 3.26 -13.95 -5.18
N GLN A 161 2.39 -12.95 -5.36
CA GLN A 161 2.59 -11.87 -6.34
C GLN A 161 3.51 -10.76 -5.84
N LEU A 162 3.89 -10.77 -4.55
CA LEU A 162 4.86 -9.82 -4.01
C LEU A 162 6.24 -10.05 -4.63
N SER A 163 7.05 -9.00 -4.73
CA SER A 163 8.45 -9.16 -5.14
C SER A 163 9.22 -10.00 -4.11
N LEU A 164 10.33 -10.63 -4.55
CA LEU A 164 11.24 -11.35 -3.66
C LEU A 164 11.75 -10.46 -2.52
N TYR A 165 11.98 -9.17 -2.81
CA TYR A 165 12.35 -8.16 -1.82
C TYR A 165 11.27 -8.03 -0.74
N SER A 166 10.03 -7.75 -1.14
CA SER A 166 8.90 -7.58 -0.23
C SER A 166 8.65 -8.82 0.62
N HIS A 167 8.70 -10.01 0.02
CA HIS A 167 8.60 -11.28 0.73
C HIS A 167 9.64 -11.40 1.85
N THR A 168 10.90 -11.11 1.51
CA THR A 168 12.04 -11.25 2.42
C THR A 168 11.92 -10.25 3.57
N VAL A 169 11.64 -8.99 3.26
CA VAL A 169 11.59 -7.91 4.25
C VAL A 169 10.40 -8.09 5.20
N LEU A 170 9.21 -8.43 4.71
CA LEU A 170 8.05 -8.72 5.55
C LEU A 170 8.29 -9.92 6.47
N THR A 171 8.81 -11.02 5.92
CA THR A 171 9.08 -12.24 6.69
C THR A 171 10.14 -11.99 7.76
N LYS A 172 11.25 -11.33 7.40
CA LYS A 172 12.31 -10.96 8.34
C LYS A 172 11.78 -10.07 9.45
N LYS A 173 10.97 -9.07 9.11
CA LYS A 173 10.38 -8.13 10.08
C LYS A 173 9.44 -8.85 11.04
N TYR A 174 8.58 -9.72 10.53
CA TYR A 174 7.63 -10.48 11.35
C TYR A 174 8.34 -11.52 12.23
N ASN A 175 9.35 -12.23 11.72
CA ASN A 175 10.14 -13.18 12.51
C ASN A 175 10.90 -12.48 13.63
N ALA A 176 11.52 -11.32 13.35
CA ALA A 176 12.17 -10.52 14.39
C ALA A 176 11.18 -10.10 15.49
N TYR A 177 9.95 -9.77 15.11
CA TYR A 177 8.88 -9.48 16.05
C TYR A 177 8.52 -10.70 16.92
N THR A 178 8.35 -11.88 16.32
CA THR A 178 8.04 -13.11 17.08
C THR A 178 9.19 -13.54 18.00
N ASP A 179 10.44 -13.36 17.57
CA ASP A 179 11.62 -13.65 18.39
C ASP A 179 11.68 -12.70 19.60
N SER A 180 11.37 -11.42 19.39
CA SER A 180 11.29 -10.43 20.47
C SER A 180 10.14 -10.71 21.44
N LEU A 181 9.00 -11.17 20.94
CA LEU A 181 7.91 -11.66 21.79
C LEU A 181 8.36 -12.85 22.64
N ALA A 182 9.05 -13.84 22.06
CA ALA A 182 9.52 -15.01 22.81
C ALA A 182 10.51 -14.62 23.93
N LYS A 183 11.34 -13.60 23.70
CA LYS A 183 12.33 -13.09 24.66
C LYS A 183 11.75 -12.11 25.68
N LEU A 184 10.49 -11.69 25.55
CA LEU A 184 9.89 -10.62 26.35
C LEU A 184 9.94 -10.90 27.86
N ALA A 185 9.73 -12.16 28.28
CA ALA A 185 9.82 -12.58 29.68
C ALA A 185 11.18 -12.30 30.35
N ASN A 186 12.25 -12.17 29.55
CA ASN A 186 13.62 -11.91 30.03
C ASN A 186 14.01 -10.43 29.91
N VAL A 187 13.09 -9.54 29.53
CA VAL A 187 13.39 -8.11 29.34
C VAL A 187 13.19 -7.35 30.64
N ASP A 188 14.28 -6.76 31.15
CA ASP A 188 14.23 -5.80 32.25
C ASP A 188 13.88 -4.40 31.72
N PHE A 189 12.61 -4.02 31.93
CA PHE A 189 12.08 -2.70 31.62
C PHE A 189 12.42 -1.65 32.67
N THR A 190 12.71 -2.05 33.91
CA THR A 190 12.96 -1.16 35.06
C THR A 190 14.40 -0.67 35.16
N SER A 191 15.39 -1.34 34.55
CA SER A 191 16.78 -0.86 34.55
C SER A 191 16.89 0.58 34.01
N GLY A 192 17.30 1.50 34.89
CA GLY A 192 17.43 2.93 34.64
C GLY A 192 16.17 3.77 34.91
N TYR A 193 15.20 3.23 35.65
CA TYR A 193 13.99 3.95 36.06
C TYR A 193 14.30 5.03 37.11
N LEU A 194 13.76 6.23 36.90
CA LEU A 194 13.89 7.36 37.82
C LEU A 194 12.64 7.44 38.70
N HIS A 195 12.82 7.34 40.02
CA HIS A 195 11.73 7.44 40.99
C HIS A 195 11.50 8.89 41.44
N CYS A 196 10.28 9.20 41.86
CA CYS A 196 9.93 10.46 42.50
C CYS A 196 10.21 10.42 44.00
N ASP A 197 10.29 11.59 44.64
CA ASP A 197 10.57 11.73 46.07
C ASP A 197 9.53 11.02 46.98
N ASP A 198 8.30 10.84 46.49
CA ASP A 198 7.23 10.09 47.18
C ASP A 198 7.42 8.56 47.20
N CYS A 199 8.50 8.04 46.62
CA CYS A 199 8.84 6.62 46.63
C CYS A 199 9.68 6.28 47.85
N ASN A 200 9.03 6.00 48.98
CA ASN A 200 9.71 5.64 50.24
C ASN A 200 10.70 4.45 50.13
N LYS A 201 10.45 3.52 49.19
CA LYS A 201 11.35 2.40 48.85
C LYS A 201 11.34 2.16 47.35
N GLN A 202 12.41 2.56 46.66
CA GLN A 202 12.56 2.43 45.21
C GLN A 202 12.47 0.96 44.74
N SER A 203 13.09 0.04 45.47
CA SER A 203 13.07 -1.41 45.19
C SER A 203 11.66 -2.01 45.15
N ASP A 204 10.78 -1.59 46.06
CA ASP A 204 9.42 -2.13 46.15
C ASP A 204 8.55 -1.62 45.00
N HIS A 205 8.83 -0.39 44.54
CA HIS A 205 8.15 0.19 43.39
C HIS A 205 8.59 -0.48 42.08
N ASP A 206 9.90 -0.73 41.91
CA ASP A 206 10.43 -1.51 40.79
C ASP A 206 9.81 -2.90 40.70
N LEU A 207 9.71 -3.60 41.84
CA LEU A 207 9.07 -4.91 41.92
C LEU A 207 7.61 -4.86 41.46
N LYS A 208 6.86 -3.83 41.86
CA LYS A 208 5.46 -3.65 41.46
C LYS A 208 5.32 -3.44 39.94
N ILE A 209 6.14 -2.57 39.35
CA ILE A 209 6.14 -2.33 37.90
C ILE A 209 6.54 -3.60 37.15
N ASN A 210 7.58 -4.30 37.61
CA ASN A 210 8.02 -5.56 37.00
C ASN A 210 6.92 -6.63 37.04
N GLN A 211 6.19 -6.76 38.16
CA GLN A 211 5.05 -7.67 38.24
C GLN A 211 3.95 -7.32 37.23
N GLU A 212 3.60 -6.04 37.09
CA GLU A 212 2.63 -5.61 36.06
C GLU A 212 3.10 -5.93 34.63
N PHE A 213 4.39 -5.76 34.34
CA PHE A 213 4.95 -6.12 33.03
C PHE A 213 5.01 -7.62 32.79
N ILE A 214 5.28 -8.43 33.81
CA ILE A 214 5.22 -9.89 33.71
C ILE A 214 3.81 -10.32 33.32
N GLU A 215 2.77 -9.79 33.98
CA GLU A 215 1.38 -10.12 33.66
C GLU A 215 0.98 -9.68 32.25
N ARG A 216 1.40 -8.49 31.81
CA ARG A 216 1.18 -8.05 30.42
C ARG A 216 1.95 -8.90 29.41
N SER A 217 3.15 -9.33 29.76
CA SER A 217 3.97 -10.19 28.91
C SER A 217 3.30 -11.55 28.71
N LYS A 218 2.71 -12.13 29.77
CA LYS A 218 1.89 -13.35 29.68
C LYS A 218 0.67 -13.18 28.77
N GLN A 219 0.06 -12.00 28.72
CA GLN A 219 -1.09 -11.75 27.82
C GLN A 219 -0.71 -11.75 26.34
N VAL A 220 0.53 -11.38 26.00
CA VAL A 220 1.01 -11.33 24.61
C VAL A 220 1.80 -12.56 24.18
N GLN A 221 2.43 -13.25 25.14
CA GLN A 221 3.12 -14.53 24.97
C GLN A 221 2.14 -15.69 25.16
N ILE A 222 1.61 -16.23 24.07
CA ILE A 222 0.70 -17.39 24.14
C ILE A 222 1.53 -18.67 24.32
N LEU A 223 1.48 -19.24 25.52
CA LEU A 223 1.87 -20.63 25.83
C LEU A 223 0.65 -21.34 26.46
N PRO A 224 0.31 -22.61 26.15
CA PRO A 224 0.81 -23.50 25.11
C PRO A 224 -0.32 -23.94 24.12
N LEU A 225 -0.19 -23.67 22.81
CA LEU A 225 -0.85 -24.30 21.63
C LEU A 225 -1.16 -23.27 20.52
N PRO A 226 -1.29 -23.70 19.24
CA PRO A 226 -0.89 -22.90 18.08
C PRO A 226 -2.03 -21.98 17.65
N LEU A 227 -1.98 -20.74 18.12
CA LEU A 227 -2.76 -19.65 17.57
C LEU A 227 -1.78 -18.55 17.19
N PRO A 228 -2.01 -17.83 16.08
CA PRO A 228 -1.03 -16.89 15.56
C PRO A 228 -0.60 -15.92 16.67
N PRO A 229 0.68 -15.51 16.70
CA PRO A 229 1.16 -14.55 17.68
C PRO A 229 0.21 -13.36 17.78
N THR A 230 0.05 -12.82 18.99
CA THR A 230 -0.72 -11.59 19.22
C THR A 230 -0.34 -10.56 18.16
N PRO A 231 -1.28 -9.89 17.48
CA PRO A 231 -0.94 -8.90 16.46
C PRO A 231 0.04 -7.84 17.00
N PRO A 232 1.03 -7.39 16.20
CA PRO A 232 1.94 -6.31 16.58
C PRO A 232 1.24 -5.10 17.21
N SER A 233 0.14 -4.63 16.60
CA SER A 233 -0.59 -3.48 17.12
C SER A 233 -1.24 -3.75 18.48
N ALA A 234 -1.81 -4.94 18.66
CA ALA A 234 -2.40 -5.36 19.93
C ALA A 234 -1.34 -5.53 21.02
N THR A 235 -0.18 -6.11 20.68
CA THR A 235 0.96 -6.24 21.60
C THR A 235 1.41 -4.89 22.12
N ARG A 236 1.59 -3.90 21.22
CA ARG A 236 1.94 -2.55 21.63
C ARG A 236 0.86 -1.95 22.53
N LYS A 237 -0.42 -2.11 22.19
CA LYS A 237 -1.52 -1.62 23.01
C LYS A 237 -1.52 -2.20 24.42
N ILE A 238 -1.38 -3.52 24.55
CA ILE A 238 -1.36 -4.23 25.84
C ILE A 238 -0.18 -3.78 26.71
N LEU A 239 1.01 -3.69 26.13
CA LEU A 239 2.22 -3.29 26.87
C LEU A 239 2.18 -1.82 27.30
N PHE A 240 1.51 -0.95 26.54
CA PHE A 240 1.41 0.50 26.80
C PHE A 240 0.16 0.91 27.59
N ASN A 241 -0.62 -0.04 28.13
CA ASN A 241 -1.68 0.30 29.07
C ASN A 241 -1.10 1.12 30.25
N SER A 242 -1.82 2.13 30.75
CA SER A 242 -1.32 2.97 31.84
C SER A 242 -0.93 2.14 33.07
N ILE A 243 0.20 2.49 33.69
CA ILE A 243 0.65 1.92 34.97
C ILE A 243 0.54 3.01 36.01
N GLY A 244 -0.04 2.70 37.16
CA GLY A 244 -0.09 3.59 38.32
C GLY A 244 -0.64 4.98 38.03
N TYR A 245 -0.33 5.90 38.94
CA TYR A 245 -0.78 7.31 38.89
C TYR A 245 0.31 8.28 39.39
N ARG A 246 1.51 7.79 39.71
CA ARG A 246 2.60 8.61 40.25
C ARG A 246 3.33 9.33 39.12
N THR A 247 4.02 10.41 39.48
CA THR A 247 4.84 11.19 38.55
C THR A 247 5.95 10.36 37.90
N CYS A 248 6.59 9.47 38.66
CA CYS A 248 7.56 8.53 38.12
C CYS A 248 6.92 7.51 37.15
N ASP A 249 5.71 7.01 37.42
CA ASP A 249 5.01 6.09 36.51
C ASP A 249 4.79 6.76 35.14
N ASN A 250 4.40 8.03 35.15
CA ASN A 250 4.25 8.82 33.93
C ASN A 250 5.58 9.00 33.19
N GLN A 251 6.68 9.25 33.90
CA GLN A 251 8.01 9.34 33.28
C GLN A 251 8.44 8.01 32.66
N PHE A 252 8.18 6.89 33.34
CA PHE A 252 8.44 5.56 32.81
C PHE A 252 7.65 5.31 31.52
N MET A 253 6.34 5.54 31.55
CA MET A 253 5.45 5.31 30.41
C MET A 253 5.78 6.23 29.23
N THR A 254 6.24 7.45 29.50
CA THR A 254 6.52 8.47 28.47
C THR A 254 7.90 8.35 27.85
N PHE A 255 8.92 7.90 28.61
CA PHE A 255 10.31 7.92 28.15
C PHE A 255 10.99 6.55 28.16
N GLN A 256 10.88 5.82 29.28
CA GLN A 256 11.62 4.57 29.48
C GLN A 256 11.06 3.42 28.64
N LEU A 257 9.74 3.20 28.75
CA LEU A 257 9.04 2.14 28.04
C LEU A 257 9.14 2.29 26.52
N PRO A 258 8.86 3.47 25.90
CA PRO A 258 9.07 3.66 24.46
C PRO A 258 10.49 3.34 23.99
N ARG A 259 11.51 3.77 24.75
CA ARG A 259 12.91 3.55 24.41
C ARG A 259 13.27 2.07 24.43
N LYS A 260 12.90 1.36 25.50
CA LYS A 260 13.13 -0.09 25.64
C LYS A 260 12.33 -0.87 24.60
N PHE A 261 11.05 -0.54 24.42
CA PHE A 261 10.20 -1.16 23.41
C PHE A 261 10.78 -1.00 22.00
N LYS A 262 11.23 0.20 21.63
CA LYS A 262 11.89 0.45 20.33
C LYS A 262 13.14 -0.39 20.14
N LYS A 263 13.93 -0.62 21.19
CA LYS A 263 15.14 -1.47 21.15
C LYS A 263 14.83 -2.92 20.79
N HIS A 264 13.72 -3.47 21.29
CA HIS A 264 13.36 -4.89 21.11
C HIS A 264 12.44 -5.13 19.91
N PHE A 265 11.41 -4.30 19.72
CA PHE A 265 10.38 -4.52 18.69
C PHE A 265 10.55 -3.61 17.46
N GLY A 266 11.45 -2.62 17.53
CA GLY A 266 11.61 -1.61 16.48
C GLY A 266 10.59 -0.48 16.58
N VAL A 267 10.52 0.33 15.53
CA VAL A 267 9.63 1.50 15.46
C VAL A 267 8.23 1.07 15.06
N PHE A 268 7.26 1.61 15.78
CA PHE A 268 5.84 1.50 15.44
C PHE A 268 5.29 2.88 15.17
N GLU A 269 4.43 2.99 14.18
CA GLU A 269 3.82 4.25 13.75
C GLU A 269 2.31 4.10 13.57
N PRO A 270 1.52 5.15 13.82
CA PRO A 270 0.12 5.14 13.45
C PRO A 270 -0.05 5.16 11.93
N LEU A 271 -1.25 4.81 11.45
CA LEU A 271 -1.61 5.12 10.07
C LEU A 271 -1.68 6.63 9.90
N GLU A 272 -1.16 7.17 8.80
CA GLU A 272 -1.07 8.62 8.61
C GLU A 272 -2.47 9.26 8.65
N CYS A 273 -3.46 8.60 8.02
CA CYS A 273 -4.88 9.01 8.06
C CYS A 273 -5.55 8.97 9.45
N LYS A 274 -4.91 8.35 10.46
CA LYS A 274 -5.44 8.23 11.84
C LYS A 274 -4.51 8.83 12.88
N LYS A 275 -3.43 9.51 12.49
CA LYS A 275 -2.38 10.03 13.38
C LYS A 275 -2.88 11.02 14.42
N HIS A 276 -3.88 11.82 14.08
CA HIS A 276 -4.47 12.84 14.96
C HIS A 276 -5.64 12.32 15.82
N LYS A 277 -5.91 11.01 15.84
CA LYS A 277 -6.92 10.44 16.74
C LYS A 277 -6.44 10.49 18.19
N LYS A 278 -7.38 10.63 19.13
CA LYS A 278 -7.13 10.70 20.59
C LYS A 278 -6.32 9.51 21.12
N ASP A 279 -6.52 8.32 20.55
CA ASP A 279 -5.76 7.10 20.85
C ASP A 279 -5.46 6.37 19.53
N PRO A 280 -4.36 6.72 18.85
CA PRO A 280 -4.05 6.15 17.56
C PRO A 280 -3.45 4.75 17.74
N THR A 281 -3.92 3.79 16.94
CA THR A 281 -3.31 2.45 16.90
C THR A 281 -1.97 2.53 16.18
N PHE A 282 -0.95 1.93 16.77
CA PHE A 282 0.41 1.92 16.27
C PHE A 282 0.75 0.56 15.65
N TYR A 283 1.42 0.57 14.50
CA TYR A 283 1.68 -0.62 13.70
C TYR A 283 3.17 -0.78 13.42
N LEU A 284 3.61 -2.03 13.33
CA LEU A 284 4.90 -2.40 12.75
C LEU A 284 4.83 -2.21 11.23
N TYR A 285 5.90 -1.72 10.61
CA TYR A 285 5.93 -1.46 9.17
C TYR A 285 7.28 -1.82 8.56
N VAL A 286 7.29 -1.84 7.24
CA VAL A 286 8.48 -1.90 6.38
C VAL A 286 8.40 -0.78 5.35
N GLU A 287 9.55 -0.41 4.80
CA GLU A 287 9.66 0.61 3.76
C GLU A 287 10.18 -0.04 2.50
N LEU A 288 9.77 0.48 1.35
CA LEU A 288 10.26 0.02 0.07
C LEU A 288 11.73 0.43 -0.06
N GLY A 289 12.58 -0.49 -0.53
CA GLY A 289 14.00 -0.23 -0.76
C GLY A 289 14.21 0.89 -1.79
N GLU A 290 15.43 1.43 -1.82
CA GLU A 290 15.90 2.24 -2.94
C GLU A 290 16.06 1.41 -4.20
#